data_AF-A0A7X8A8F9-F1
#
_entry.id   AF-A0A7X8A8F9-F1
#
_cell.length_a   1.000
_cell.length_b   1.000
_cell.length_c   1.000
_cell.angle_alpha   90.00
_cell.angle_beta   90.00
_cell.angle_gamma   90.00
#
_symmetry.space_group_name_H-M   'P 1'
#
loop_
_entity.id
_entity.type
_entity.pdbx_description
1 polymer ?
#
loop_
_entity_poly.entity_id
_entity_poly.type
_entity_poly.pdbx_seq_one_letter_code
_entity_poly.pdbx_strand_id
1 'polypeptide(L)'
;EILQKFWKAIASCGQFVTFNGRTFDCPFILIRSAVNRIKPSRDLMPNRYYTTHIDLCDQLTFYGALKRRFSLDMWCRAFAIKSSKEEGISGADVKDLFHAGRHIDIARYCARDIRATRELFSVWEQYIKSPKSSDY
;
A
#
# COMPACT_ATOMS: atom_id res chain seq x y z
N GLU A 1 16.22 -9.12 10.22
CA GLU A 1 15.15 -10.14 10.22
C GLU A 1 13.88 -9.74 9.45
N ILE A 2 13.17 -8.66 9.79
CA ILE A 2 11.87 -8.32 9.14
C ILE A 2 11.95 -8.15 7.61
N LEU A 3 13.00 -7.49 7.10
CA LEU A 3 13.21 -7.33 5.65
C LEU A 3 13.40 -8.68 4.93
N GLN A 4 14.13 -9.61 5.55
CA GLN A 4 14.32 -10.96 4.97
C GLN A 4 12.99 -11.72 4.93
N LYS A 5 12.17 -11.62 5.99
CA LYS A 5 10.82 -12.20 6.02
C LYS A 5 9.92 -11.59 4.94
N PHE A 6 9.98 -10.27 4.75
CA PHE A 6 9.27 -9.58 3.67
C PHE A 6 9.67 -10.12 2.29
N TRP A 7 10.98 -10.19 2.00
CA TRP A 7 11.47 -10.69 0.71
C TRP A 7 11.10 -12.16 0.48
N LYS A 8 11.11 -12.99 1.52
CA LYS A 8 10.62 -14.37 1.43
C LYS A 8 9.13 -14.43 1.09
N ALA A 9 8.31 -13.59 1.74
CA ALA A 9 6.87 -13.58 1.54
C ALA A 9 6.45 -13.08 0.14
N ILE A 10 7.09 -12.01 -0.35
CA ILE A 10 6.67 -11.38 -1.61
C ILE A 10 7.16 -12.13 -2.85
N ALA A 11 8.17 -13.01 -2.72
CA ALA A 11 8.75 -13.76 -3.84
C ALA A 11 7.71 -14.57 -4.61
N SER A 12 6.74 -15.17 -3.93
CA SER A 12 5.70 -16.01 -4.53
C SER A 12 4.40 -15.29 -4.89
N CYS A 13 4.26 -13.99 -4.61
CA CYS A 13 3.02 -13.26 -4.90
C CYS A 13 2.86 -13.05 -6.41
N GLY A 14 1.77 -13.45 -7.07
CA GLY A 14 1.59 -13.14 -8.50
C GLY A 14 1.42 -11.63 -8.76
N GLN A 15 0.69 -10.97 -7.88
CA GLN A 15 0.38 -9.55 -7.88
C GLN A 15 0.48 -9.02 -6.45
N PHE A 16 0.87 -7.76 -6.29
CA PHE A 16 0.82 -7.08 -5.00
C PHE A 16 0.19 -5.70 -5.15
N VAL A 17 -0.53 -5.30 -4.10
CA VAL A 17 -1.33 -4.06 -4.08
C VAL A 17 -0.83 -3.18 -2.94
N THR A 18 -0.69 -1.89 -3.21
CA THR A 18 -0.30 -0.89 -2.21
C THR A 18 -1.22 0.33 -2.30
N PHE A 19 -1.20 1.18 -1.27
CA PHE A 19 -1.71 2.54 -1.36
C PHE A 19 -0.53 3.51 -1.26
N ASN A 20 -0.21 4.20 -2.35
CA ASN A 20 0.91 5.13 -2.45
C ASN A 20 2.29 4.50 -2.24
N GLY A 21 2.42 3.19 -2.45
CA GLY A 21 3.64 2.44 -2.22
C GLY A 21 4.79 2.83 -3.15
N ARG A 22 4.50 3.30 -4.37
CA ARG A 22 5.56 3.73 -5.31
C ARG A 22 6.28 4.99 -4.88
N THR A 23 5.63 5.85 -4.08
CA THR A 23 6.25 7.10 -3.60
C THR A 23 6.80 6.98 -2.17
N PHE A 24 6.56 5.85 -1.49
CA PHE A 24 6.99 5.65 -0.11
C PHE A 24 7.48 4.21 0.17
N ASP A 25 6.58 3.24 0.31
CA ASP A 25 6.89 1.90 0.84
C ASP A 25 7.97 1.17 0.02
N CYS A 26 7.79 1.10 -1.31
CA CYS A 26 8.68 0.39 -2.21
C CYS A 26 10.10 0.98 -2.21
N PRO A 27 10.32 2.30 -2.46
CA PRO A 27 11.65 2.86 -2.39
C PRO A 27 12.26 2.76 -0.98
N PHE A 28 11.47 2.91 0.08
CA PHE A 28 11.95 2.76 1.45
C PHE A 28 12.46 1.34 1.73
N ILE A 29 11.69 0.30 1.37
CA ILE A 29 12.09 -1.10 1.53
C ILE A 29 13.34 -1.42 0.72
N LEU A 30 13.42 -0.95 -0.53
CA LEU A 30 14.59 -1.17 -1.39
C LEU A 30 15.86 -0.55 -0.77
N ILE A 31 15.79 0.73 -0.38
CA ILE A 31 16.92 1.44 0.24
C ILE A 31 17.32 0.79 1.56
N ARG A 32 16.35 0.48 2.44
CA ARG A 32 16.63 -0.18 3.72
C ARG A 32 17.21 -1.58 3.53
N SER A 33 16.83 -2.29 2.48
CA SER A 33 17.42 -3.59 2.12
C SER A 33 18.87 -3.41 1.67
N ALA A 34 19.16 -2.42 0.84
CA ALA A 34 20.52 -2.09 0.40
C ALA A 34 21.44 -1.72 1.59
N VAL A 35 20.96 -0.86 2.51
CA VAL A 35 21.67 -0.50 3.75
C VAL A 35 22.06 -1.74 4.56
N ASN A 36 21.19 -2.76 4.59
CA ASN A 36 21.43 -4.00 5.33
C ASN A 36 22.06 -5.12 4.47
N ARG A 37 22.49 -4.80 3.24
CA ARG A 37 23.06 -5.77 2.26
C ARG A 37 22.16 -6.98 2.00
N ILE A 38 20.84 -6.78 1.99
CA ILE A 38 19.83 -7.79 1.68
C ILE A 38 19.41 -7.63 0.22
N LYS A 39 19.54 -8.71 -0.57
CA LYS A 39 19.12 -8.71 -1.99
C LYS A 39 17.59 -8.76 -2.10
N PRO A 40 16.97 -7.91 -2.92
CA PRO A 40 15.57 -8.05 -3.31
C PRO A 40 15.30 -9.40 -3.96
N SER A 41 14.19 -10.04 -3.61
CA SER A 41 13.70 -11.27 -4.25
C SER A 41 12.66 -11.01 -5.36
N ARG A 42 12.21 -9.76 -5.50
CA ARG A 42 11.20 -9.33 -6.45
C ARG A 42 11.41 -7.87 -6.82
N ASP A 43 11.07 -7.51 -8.05
CA ASP A 43 10.94 -6.12 -8.45
C ASP A 43 9.68 -5.48 -7.82
N LEU A 44 9.89 -4.50 -6.92
CA LEU A 44 8.82 -3.72 -6.28
C LEU A 44 8.41 -2.51 -7.11
N MET A 45 9.24 -2.11 -8.07
CA MET A 45 9.05 -0.95 -8.94
C MET A 45 9.00 -1.36 -10.41
N PRO A 46 8.20 -2.40 -10.79
CA PRO A 46 8.07 -2.78 -12.19
C PRO A 46 7.45 -1.63 -12.99
N ASN A 47 7.41 -1.77 -14.32
CA ASN A 47 6.74 -0.79 -15.18
C ASN A 47 5.39 -0.38 -14.58
N ARG A 48 5.19 0.93 -14.42
CA ARG A 48 4.08 1.53 -13.67
C ARG A 48 2.70 1.10 -14.16
N TYR A 49 2.58 0.72 -15.44
CA TYR A 49 1.32 0.34 -16.07
C TYR A 49 1.09 -1.18 -16.12
N TYR A 50 2.02 -1.98 -15.61
CA TYR A 50 1.86 -3.44 -15.53
C TYR A 50 1.00 -3.85 -14.35
N THR A 51 0.32 -4.98 -14.49
CA THR A 51 -0.61 -5.50 -13.47
C THR A 51 0.10 -6.18 -12.29
N THR A 52 1.43 -6.34 -12.32
CA THR A 52 2.20 -6.98 -11.26
C THR A 52 2.16 -6.19 -9.95
N HIS A 53 2.19 -4.85 -10.04
CA HIS A 53 2.06 -3.94 -8.90
C HIS A 53 0.90 -2.97 -9.16
N ILE A 54 -0.16 -3.06 -8.35
CA ILE A 54 -1.26 -2.09 -8.39
C ILE A 54 -1.08 -1.12 -7.21
N ASP A 55 -0.64 0.10 -7.50
CA ASP A 55 -0.66 1.20 -6.54
C ASP A 55 -1.99 1.96 -6.66
N LEU A 56 -2.85 1.86 -5.65
CA LEU A 56 -4.17 2.49 -5.64
C LEU A 56 -4.11 4.02 -5.68
N CYS A 57 -3.04 4.65 -5.20
CA CYS A 57 -2.87 6.09 -5.32
C CYS A 57 -2.68 6.48 -6.79
N ASP A 58 -1.87 5.70 -7.54
CA ASP A 58 -1.73 5.90 -8.98
C ASP A 58 -3.05 5.63 -9.72
N GLN A 59 -3.75 4.55 -9.37
CA GLN A 59 -5.04 4.22 -10.00
C GLN A 59 -6.09 5.31 -9.79
N LEU A 60 -6.29 5.75 -8.53
CA LEU A 60 -7.31 6.73 -8.16
C LEU A 60 -6.94 8.16 -8.55
N THR A 61 -5.67 8.41 -8.89
CA THR A 61 -5.26 9.68 -9.51
C THR A 61 -5.17 9.62 -11.03
N PHE A 62 -5.56 8.47 -11.62
CA PHE A 62 -5.47 8.22 -13.06
C PHE A 62 -4.07 8.56 -13.59
N TYR A 63 -3.05 8.05 -12.89
CA TYR A 63 -1.63 8.24 -13.19
C TYR A 63 -1.17 9.70 -13.21
N GLY A 64 -1.93 10.61 -12.60
CA GLY A 64 -1.62 12.04 -12.49
C GLY A 64 -2.61 12.96 -13.23
N ALA A 65 -3.62 12.42 -13.91
CA ALA A 65 -4.68 13.27 -14.49
C ALA A 65 -5.45 14.02 -13.39
N LEU A 66 -5.66 13.38 -12.23
CA LEU A 66 -6.08 14.07 -11.01
C LEU A 66 -4.84 14.62 -10.29
N LYS A 67 -4.65 15.94 -10.33
CA LYS A 67 -3.48 16.61 -9.74
C LYS A 67 -3.37 16.44 -8.23
N ARG A 68 -4.50 16.37 -7.53
CA ARG A 68 -4.53 16.27 -6.06
C ARG A 68 -4.45 14.80 -5.63
N ARG A 69 -3.46 14.48 -4.80
CA ARG A 69 -3.42 13.22 -4.06
C ARG A 69 -4.23 13.36 -2.78
N PHE A 70 -4.94 12.30 -2.42
CA PHE A 70 -5.72 12.21 -1.20
C PHE A 70 -5.22 11.06 -0.33
N SER A 71 -5.49 11.12 0.97
CA SER A 71 -5.11 10.06 1.91
C SER A 71 -5.97 8.81 1.73
N LEU A 72 -5.49 7.67 2.23
CA LEU A 72 -6.26 6.43 2.31
C LEU A 72 -7.58 6.67 3.05
N ASP A 73 -7.52 7.34 4.21
CA ASP A 73 -8.69 7.70 5.01
C ASP A 73 -9.73 8.55 4.24
N MET A 74 -9.30 9.47 3.38
CA MET A 74 -10.24 10.24 2.54
C MET A 74 -11.00 9.31 1.60
N TRP A 75 -10.29 8.45 0.87
CA TRP A 75 -10.90 7.48 -0.04
C TRP A 75 -11.78 6.49 0.69
N CYS A 76 -11.36 6.02 1.87
CA CYS A 76 -12.17 5.14 2.70
C CYS A 76 -13.51 5.80 3.05
N ARG A 77 -13.50 7.06 3.51
CA ARG A 77 -14.74 7.80 3.81
C ARG A 77 -15.61 7.99 2.58
N ALA A 78 -15.00 8.35 1.44
CA ALA A 78 -15.73 8.56 0.19
C ALA A 78 -16.48 7.30 -0.27
N PHE A 79 -15.93 6.11 0.00
CA PHE A 79 -16.51 4.82 -0.39
C PHE A 79 -17.16 4.06 0.78
N ALA A 80 -17.40 4.72 1.92
CA ALA A 80 -17.97 4.10 3.12
C ALA A 80 -17.22 2.83 3.61
N ILE A 81 -15.90 2.81 3.43
CA ILE A 81 -14.97 1.78 3.94
C ILE A 81 -14.52 2.18 5.34
N LYS A 82 -14.46 1.20 6.25
CA LYS A 82 -13.97 1.42 7.60
C LYS A 82 -12.47 1.76 7.60
N SER A 83 -12.10 2.93 8.11
CA SER A 83 -10.70 3.39 8.11
C SER A 83 -9.99 3.11 9.43
N SER A 84 -8.66 3.00 9.40
CA SER A 84 -7.83 2.80 10.60
C SER A 84 -7.88 3.99 11.58
N LYS A 85 -8.25 5.18 11.08
CA LYS A 85 -8.32 6.43 11.87
C LYS A 85 -9.56 6.53 12.75
N GLU A 86 -10.59 5.71 12.52
CA GLU A 86 -11.75 5.65 13.42
C GLU A 86 -11.37 5.23 14.85
N GLU A 87 -10.23 4.55 15.01
CA GLU A 87 -9.70 4.12 16.31
C GLU A 87 -8.59 5.06 16.85
N GLY A 88 -8.43 6.26 16.28
CA GLY A 88 -7.65 7.35 16.86
C GLY A 88 -6.12 7.26 16.73
N ILE A 89 -5.57 6.22 16.11
CA ILE A 89 -4.13 6.12 15.82
C ILE A 89 -3.85 6.63 14.41
N SER A 90 -2.87 7.51 14.29
CA SER A 90 -2.34 8.03 13.03
C SER A 90 -0.87 7.69 12.83
N GLY A 91 -0.37 7.87 11.61
CA GLY A 91 1.06 7.70 11.32
C GLY A 91 1.99 8.59 12.15
N ALA A 92 1.50 9.74 12.64
CA ALA A 92 2.29 10.62 13.51
C ALA A 92 2.53 10.00 14.89
N ASP A 93 1.61 9.17 15.37
CA ASP A 93 1.66 8.57 16.72
C ASP A 93 2.60 7.36 16.77
N VAL A 94 2.96 6.79 15.61
CA VAL A 94 3.75 5.53 15.53
C VAL A 94 5.08 5.64 16.27
N LYS A 95 5.76 6.79 16.17
CA LYS A 95 7.04 7.02 16.86
C LYS A 95 6.88 6.95 18.38
N ASP A 96 5.91 7.68 18.91
CA ASP A 96 5.69 7.77 20.36
C ASP A 96 5.16 6.45 20.93
N LEU A 97 4.24 5.78 20.22
CA LEU A 97 3.78 4.44 20.55
C LEU A 97 4.93 3.42 20.58
N PHE A 98 5.88 3.54 19.65
CA PHE A 98 7.03 2.65 19.62
C PHE A 98 7.95 2.85 20.83
N HIS A 99 8.26 4.11 21.17
CA HIS A 99 9.06 4.43 22.36
C HIS A 99 8.35 4.06 23.67
N ALA A 100 7.02 4.11 23.68
CA ALA A 100 6.20 3.67 24.82
C ALA A 100 6.01 2.14 24.90
N GLY A 101 6.64 1.34 24.01
CA GLY A 101 6.51 -0.12 24.01
C GLY A 101 5.14 -0.63 23.54
N ARG A 102 4.28 0.23 22.98
CA ARG A 102 2.91 -0.09 22.54
C ARG A 102 2.90 -0.74 21.15
N HIS A 103 3.70 -1.78 20.96
CA HIS A 103 3.90 -2.43 19.66
C HIS A 103 2.64 -3.14 19.13
N ILE A 104 1.80 -3.68 20.02
CA ILE A 104 0.55 -4.32 19.64
C ILE A 104 -0.42 -3.31 18.99
N ASP A 105 -0.43 -2.08 19.47
CA ASP A 105 -1.32 -1.04 18.93
C ASP A 105 -0.86 -0.58 17.55
N ILE A 106 0.45 -0.48 17.34
CA ILE A 106 1.04 -0.25 16.01
C ILE A 106 0.67 -1.41 15.07
N ALA A 107 0.81 -2.65 15.52
CA ALA A 107 0.49 -3.82 14.70
C ALA A 107 -1.00 -3.86 14.31
N ARG A 108 -1.91 -3.52 15.24
CA ARG A 108 -3.35 -3.39 14.98
C ARG A 108 -3.64 -2.27 13.97
N TYR A 109 -2.98 -1.13 14.11
CA TYR A 109 -3.08 -0.01 13.18
C TYR A 109 -2.65 -0.43 11.76
N CYS A 110 -1.47 -1.05 11.60
CA CYS A 110 -1.01 -1.56 10.30
C CYS A 110 -1.96 -2.62 9.73
N ALA A 111 -2.50 -3.53 10.55
CA ALA A 111 -3.47 -4.53 10.10
C ALA A 111 -4.77 -3.91 9.58
N ARG A 112 -5.22 -2.80 10.18
CA ARG A 112 -6.38 -2.04 9.68
C ARG A 112 -6.08 -1.37 8.34
N ASP A 113 -4.91 -0.77 8.16
CA ASP A 113 -4.50 -0.17 6.88
C ASP A 113 -4.46 -1.22 5.75
N ILE A 114 -4.02 -2.45 6.04
CA ILE A 114 -4.07 -3.58 5.09
C ILE A 114 -5.52 -3.92 4.70
N ARG A 115 -6.44 -3.99 5.66
CA ARG A 115 -7.86 -4.28 5.40
C ARG A 115 -8.51 -3.16 4.57
N ALA A 116 -8.30 -1.92 4.95
CA ALA A 116 -8.79 -0.75 4.22
C ALA A 116 -8.25 -0.69 2.77
N THR A 117 -6.97 -1.00 2.57
CA THR A 117 -6.35 -1.10 1.24
C THR A 117 -6.99 -2.19 0.39
N ARG A 118 -7.29 -3.36 0.97
CA ARG A 118 -7.99 -4.46 0.27
C ARG A 118 -9.41 -4.10 -0.13
N GLU A 119 -10.17 -3.47 0.77
CA GLU A 119 -11.54 -3.03 0.49
C GLU A 119 -11.54 -1.95 -0.61
N LEU A 120 -10.62 -1.00 -0.54
CA LEU A 120 -10.45 0.04 -1.57
C LEU A 120 -10.04 -0.56 -2.92
N PHE A 121 -9.17 -1.58 -2.93
CA PHE A 121 -8.84 -2.32 -4.13
C PHE A 121 -10.06 -2.98 -4.76
N SER A 122 -10.93 -3.56 -3.94
CA SER A 122 -12.16 -4.22 -4.41
C SER A 122 -13.11 -3.20 -5.06
N VAL A 123 -13.25 -2.00 -4.48
CA VAL A 123 -14.04 -0.91 -5.07
C VAL A 123 -13.44 -0.48 -6.41
N TRP A 124 -12.13 -0.25 -6.47
CA TRP A 124 -11.47 0.14 -7.71
C TRP A 124 -11.67 -0.93 -8.81
N GLU A 125 -11.48 -2.20 -8.47
CA GLU A 125 -11.59 -3.29 -9.43
C GLU A 125 -13.02 -3.47 -9.96
N GLN A 126 -14.04 -3.30 -9.12
CA GLN A 126 -15.43 -3.54 -9.49
C GLN A 126 -16.10 -2.34 -10.17
N TYR A 127 -15.74 -1.11 -9.78
CA TYR A 127 -16.50 0.09 -10.14
C TYR A 127 -15.72 1.15 -10.91
N ILE A 128 -14.37 1.06 -10.96
CA ILE A 128 -13.53 2.08 -11.61
C ILE A 128 -12.75 1.48 -12.78
N LYS A 129 -12.20 0.29 -12.62
CA LYS A 129 -11.44 -0.40 -13.65
C LYS A 129 -12.37 -0.76 -14.80
N SER A 130 -12.18 -0.11 -15.95
CA SER A 130 -12.94 -0.44 -17.15
C SER A 130 -12.71 -1.91 -17.55
N PRO A 131 -13.75 -2.58 -18.08
CA PRO A 131 -13.56 -3.85 -18.76
C PRO A 131 -12.48 -3.67 -19.83
N LYS A 132 -11.62 -4.67 -20.01
CA LYS A 132 -10.75 -4.68 -21.18
C LYS A 132 -11.68 -4.62 -22.40
N SER A 133 -11.53 -3.59 -23.24
CA SER A 133 -12.04 -3.68 -24.60
C SER A 133 -11.44 -4.95 -25.18
N SER A 134 -12.28 -5.89 -25.63
CA SER A 134 -11.83 -6.91 -26.56
C SER A 134 -11.24 -6.13 -27.73
N ASP A 135 -9.93 -6.17 -27.87
CA ASP A 135 -9.23 -5.57 -29.01
C ASP A 135 -9.92 -6.10 -30.28
N TYR A 136 -10.44 -5.19 -31.09
CA TYR A 136 -10.83 -5.47 -32.48
C TYR A 136 -9.58 -5.60 -33.33
#